data_AF-A0AAD7U8Q6-F1
#
_entry.id   AF-A0AAD7U8Q6-F1
#
_cell.length_a   1.000
_cell.length_b   1.000
_cell.length_c   1.000
_cell.angle_alpha   90.00
_cell.angle_beta   90.00
_cell.angle_gamma   90.00
#
_symmetry.space_group_name_H-M   'P 1'
#
loop_
_entity.id
_entity.type
_entity.pdbx_description
1 polymer ?
#
loop_
_entity_poly.entity_id
_entity_poly.type
_entity_poly.pdbx_seq_one_letter_code
_entity_poly.pdbx_strand_id
1 'polypeptide(L)'
;MACFLNPETKTTRKRRKLCTTKGTQLVLSHPRWRECKRCGLECLCAPVPIRWKSHRVAKNVFRVKPADDAKYWDKVRQVARRVDRDLGGCGNNDDAHAFLLVEDGVCVALIFAEALDDAATSDIIKVGVRKIWVHAASRRTGLATALLDALRASFFFATKLPKTALAFTHLTDDGTAFLASYLDTPPVVYSP
;
A
#
# COMPACT_ATOMS: atom_id res chain seq x y z
N MET A 1 -23.24 46.20 18.66
CA MET A 1 -22.54 44.95 18.98
C MET A 1 -21.27 44.91 18.14
N ALA A 2 -20.16 45.34 18.73
CA ALA A 2 -18.84 45.21 18.12
C ALA A 2 -18.10 44.04 18.80
N CYS A 3 -17.26 43.37 18.00
CA CYS A 3 -15.92 42.87 18.30
C CYS A 3 -15.67 41.51 17.64
N PHE A 4 -14.50 41.19 17.09
CA PHE A 4 -13.35 41.90 16.50
C PHE A 4 -12.39 40.72 16.14
N LEU A 5 -11.88 40.69 14.91
CA LEU A 5 -10.59 40.15 14.44
C LEU A 5 -10.10 38.70 14.74
N ASN A 6 -9.61 38.10 13.64
CA ASN A 6 -8.78 36.90 13.43
C ASN A 6 -7.48 36.88 14.29
N PRO A 7 -6.81 35.73 14.50
CA PRO A 7 -5.66 35.48 13.62
C PRO A 7 -5.34 34.01 13.27
N GLU A 8 -4.84 33.86 12.04
CA GLU A 8 -3.90 32.87 11.53
C GLU A 8 -3.34 31.83 12.53
N THR A 9 -3.83 30.59 12.47
CA THR A 9 -3.03 29.45 12.92
C THR A 9 -2.09 29.04 11.79
N LYS A 10 -0.85 29.51 11.88
CA LYS A 10 0.29 29.06 11.08
C LYS A 10 0.34 27.53 11.05
N THR A 11 -0.06 26.93 9.91
CA THR A 11 0.09 25.51 9.64
C THR A 11 1.57 25.21 9.42
N THR A 12 2.33 25.12 10.51
CA THR A 12 3.67 24.56 10.48
C THR A 12 3.53 23.10 10.06
N ARG A 13 3.99 22.82 8.84
CA ARG A 13 4.08 21.50 8.21
C ARG A 13 5.09 20.64 8.99
N LYS A 14 4.74 20.26 10.22
CA LYS A 14 5.48 19.25 10.99
C LYS A 14 5.30 17.94 10.25
N ARG A 15 6.38 17.45 9.63
CA ARG A 15 6.48 16.07 9.13
C ARG A 15 5.91 15.14 10.20
N ARG A 16 4.75 14.54 9.94
CA ARG A 16 4.18 13.49 10.79
C ARG A 16 5.14 12.31 10.68
N LYS A 17 6.09 12.25 11.63
CA LYS A 17 7.00 11.11 11.74
C LYS A 17 6.13 9.87 11.94
N LEU A 18 6.36 8.85 11.10
CA LEU A 18 5.97 7.49 11.43
C LEU A 18 6.37 7.21 12.89
N CYS A 19 5.53 6.48 13.62
CA CYS A 19 5.81 6.14 15.01
C CYS A 19 6.99 5.15 15.06
N THR A 20 8.21 5.64 14.88
CA THR A 20 9.43 4.85 15.03
C THR A 20 9.65 4.63 16.51
N THR A 21 9.66 3.38 16.95
CA THR A 21 10.02 2.95 18.31
C THR A 21 11.51 3.15 18.57
N LYS A 22 11.99 4.40 18.49
CA LYS A 22 13.30 4.77 19.02
C LYS A 22 13.07 5.30 20.44
N GLY A 23 13.19 4.42 21.43
CA GLY A 23 13.40 4.84 22.82
C GLY A 23 12.48 4.28 23.89
N THR A 24 11.62 3.30 23.62
CA THR A 24 10.91 2.60 24.71
C THR A 24 11.18 1.11 24.59
N GLN A 25 11.94 0.62 25.56
CA GLN A 25 12.18 -0.80 25.77
C GLN A 25 10.82 -1.46 26.08
N LEU A 26 10.17 -1.97 25.04
CA LEU A 26 8.93 -2.71 25.18
C LEU A 26 9.28 -4.07 25.77
N VAL A 27 9.01 -4.23 27.07
CA VAL A 27 9.03 -5.53 27.75
C VAL A 27 8.06 -6.44 26.99
N LEU A 28 8.61 -7.50 26.41
CA LEU A 28 7.88 -8.50 25.64
C LEU A 28 7.00 -9.33 26.57
N SER A 29 5.75 -8.92 26.76
CA SER A 29 4.73 -9.76 27.40
C SER A 29 3.43 -9.75 26.58
N HIS A 30 3.22 -10.85 25.85
CA HIS A 30 1.97 -11.30 25.23
C HIS A 30 1.39 -10.50 24.03
N PRO A 31 0.77 -11.19 23.04
CA PRO A 31 0.37 -10.61 21.74
C PRO A 31 -1.02 -9.96 21.80
N ARG A 32 -1.24 -9.04 22.74
CA ARG A 32 -2.48 -8.23 22.82
C ARG A 32 -2.19 -6.83 22.31
N TRP A 33 -2.68 -6.57 21.08
CA TRP A 33 -2.56 -5.32 20.33
C TRP A 33 -2.93 -4.10 21.18
N ARG A 34 -2.15 -3.01 21.11
CA ARG A 34 -2.46 -1.74 21.80
C ARG A 34 -2.47 -0.56 20.85
N GLU A 35 -3.44 0.31 21.09
CA GLU A 35 -3.59 1.63 20.49
C GLU A 35 -2.37 2.51 20.80
N CYS A 36 -1.80 3.13 19.78
CA CYS A 36 -0.71 4.08 19.98
C CYS A 36 -1.26 5.37 20.55
N LYS A 37 -0.91 5.66 21.82
CA LYS A 37 -1.30 6.88 22.55
C LYS A 37 -0.93 8.21 21.87
N ARG A 38 -0.17 8.19 20.77
CA ARG A 38 0.24 9.38 20.01
C ARG A 38 -0.60 9.63 18.75
N CYS A 39 -1.17 8.58 18.14
CA CYS A 39 -1.96 8.71 16.91
C CYS A 39 -3.34 8.04 16.98
N GLY A 40 -3.71 7.38 18.09
CA GLY A 40 -5.00 6.71 18.27
C GLY A 40 -5.18 5.46 17.38
N LEU A 41 -4.12 5.00 16.71
CA LEU A 41 -4.18 3.85 15.80
C LEU A 41 -3.57 2.62 16.46
N GLU A 42 -4.19 1.45 16.28
CA GLU A 42 -3.56 0.15 16.51
C GLU A 42 -2.32 0.03 15.60
N CYS A 43 -1.16 0.35 16.15
CA CYS A 43 0.05 0.49 15.36
C CYS A 43 0.56 -0.86 14.84
N LEU A 44 1.24 -0.81 13.68
CA LEU A 44 2.27 -1.79 13.29
C LEU A 44 3.46 -1.70 14.28
N CYS A 45 3.22 -2.00 15.57
CA CYS A 45 4.27 -2.04 16.59
C CYS A 45 5.15 -3.29 16.45
N ALA A 46 4.75 -4.24 15.62
CA ALA A 46 5.68 -5.21 15.07
C ALA A 46 6.26 -4.58 13.79
N PRO A 47 7.45 -3.93 13.83
CA PRO A 47 8.22 -3.77 12.60
C PRO A 47 8.29 -5.16 11.99
N VAL A 48 7.90 -5.28 10.73
CA VAL A 48 8.21 -6.48 9.96
C VAL A 48 9.56 -6.15 9.33
N PRO A 49 10.71 -6.48 9.95
CA PRO A 49 12.00 -6.17 9.35
C PRO A 49 12.09 -6.93 8.02
N ILE A 50 11.80 -6.21 6.95
CA ILE A 50 11.95 -6.65 5.58
C ILE A 50 13.39 -6.28 5.20
N ARG A 51 14.30 -7.22 5.44
CA ARG A 51 15.70 -7.14 5.00
C ARG A 51 15.92 -7.86 3.67
N TRP A 52 14.88 -7.94 2.85
CA TRP A 52 14.85 -8.70 1.61
C TRP A 52 15.48 -7.91 0.46
N LYS A 53 16.81 -7.70 0.53
CA LYS A 53 17.53 -6.91 -0.47
C LYS A 53 17.29 -7.43 -1.90
N SER A 54 17.23 -8.75 -2.09
CA SER A 54 16.99 -9.41 -3.38
C SER A 54 15.59 -9.18 -3.96
N HIS A 55 14.62 -8.78 -3.14
CA HIS A 55 13.22 -8.57 -3.55
C HIS A 55 12.90 -7.09 -3.79
N ARG A 56 13.88 -6.20 -3.61
CA ARG A 56 13.70 -4.76 -3.78
C ARG A 56 13.60 -4.43 -5.27
N VAL A 57 12.50 -3.78 -5.67
CA VAL A 57 12.26 -3.34 -7.06
C VAL A 57 12.36 -1.83 -7.25
N ALA A 58 12.19 -1.06 -6.17
CA ALA A 58 12.39 0.38 -6.17
C ALA A 58 12.82 0.86 -4.78
N LYS A 59 13.01 2.17 -4.61
CA LYS A 59 13.33 2.76 -3.29
C LYS A 59 12.22 2.38 -2.30
N ASN A 60 12.58 1.60 -1.29
CA ASN A 60 11.68 1.12 -0.24
C ASN A 60 10.49 0.27 -0.72
N VAL A 61 10.49 -0.18 -1.97
CA VAL A 61 9.44 -1.06 -2.51
C VAL A 61 10.00 -2.46 -2.76
N PHE A 62 9.31 -3.46 -2.24
CA PHE A 62 9.66 -4.87 -2.33
C PHE A 62 8.56 -5.63 -3.05
N ARG A 63 8.93 -6.52 -3.98
CA ARG A 63 8.02 -7.42 -4.69
C ARG A 63 8.20 -8.84 -4.16
N VAL A 64 7.09 -9.49 -3.81
CA VAL A 64 7.02 -10.93 -3.52
C VAL A 64 6.18 -11.58 -4.61
N LYS A 65 6.69 -12.66 -5.20
CA LYS A 65 6.04 -13.47 -6.22
C LYS A 65 5.33 -14.67 -5.58
N PRO A 66 4.28 -15.22 -6.22
CA PRO A 66 3.61 -16.43 -5.75
C PRO A 66 4.58 -17.60 -5.47
N ALA A 67 5.60 -17.75 -6.31
CA ALA A 67 6.60 -18.82 -6.19
C ALA A 67 7.71 -18.57 -5.13
N ASP A 68 7.75 -17.42 -4.47
CA ASP A 68 8.77 -17.14 -3.44
C ASP A 68 8.51 -17.95 -2.16
N ASP A 69 9.57 -18.20 -1.36
CA ASP A 69 9.48 -18.97 -0.11
C ASP A 69 8.32 -18.51 0.80
N ALA A 70 7.69 -19.48 1.48
CA ALA A 70 6.62 -19.25 2.45
C ALA A 70 6.96 -18.19 3.51
N LYS A 71 8.25 -18.08 3.91
CA LYS A 71 8.72 -17.06 4.88
C LYS A 71 8.47 -15.62 4.43
N TYR A 72 8.42 -15.36 3.12
CA TYR A 72 8.08 -14.05 2.56
C TYR A 72 6.57 -13.83 2.64
N TRP A 73 5.81 -14.85 2.22
CA TRP A 73 4.36 -14.84 2.24
C TRP A 73 3.77 -14.74 3.65
N ASP A 74 4.38 -15.32 4.67
CA ASP A 74 3.92 -15.19 6.06
C ASP A 74 3.90 -13.73 6.53
N LYS A 75 4.84 -12.93 6.03
CA LYS A 75 4.90 -11.49 6.30
C LYS A 75 3.92 -10.70 5.44
N VAL A 76 3.74 -11.07 4.17
CA VAL A 76 2.70 -10.49 3.31
C VAL A 76 1.31 -10.71 3.91
N ARG A 77 1.01 -11.93 4.35
CA ARG A 77 -0.26 -12.31 5.01
C ARG A 77 -0.49 -11.55 6.31
N GLN A 78 0.57 -11.30 7.10
CA GLN A 78 0.46 -10.44 8.29
C GLN A 78 -0.01 -9.03 7.96
N VAL A 79 0.55 -8.42 6.90
CA VAL A 79 0.12 -7.09 6.43
C VAL A 79 -1.28 -7.16 5.81
N ALA A 80 -1.55 -8.17 4.99
CA ALA A 80 -2.83 -8.35 4.30
C ALA A 80 -4.01 -8.42 5.29
N ARG A 81 -3.87 -9.15 6.41
CA ARG A 81 -4.89 -9.18 7.48
C ARG A 81 -5.24 -7.80 8.04
N ARG A 82 -4.29 -6.87 8.06
CA ARG A 82 -4.55 -5.49 8.47
C ARG A 82 -5.30 -4.74 7.38
N VAL A 83 -4.86 -4.88 6.13
CA VAL A 83 -5.53 -4.27 4.97
C VAL A 83 -6.99 -4.71 4.89
N ASP A 84 -7.25 -5.99 5.12
CA ASP A 84 -8.58 -6.59 5.12
C ASP A 84 -9.49 -5.98 6.19
N ARG A 85 -8.94 -5.69 7.39
CA ARG A 85 -9.66 -4.96 8.44
C ARG A 85 -9.98 -3.52 8.05
N ASP A 86 -9.03 -2.84 7.40
CA ASP A 86 -9.18 -1.43 7.01
C ASP A 86 -10.14 -1.26 5.82
N LEU A 87 -10.22 -2.24 4.91
CA LEU A 87 -11.05 -2.17 3.69
C LEU A 87 -12.34 -2.99 3.76
N GLY A 88 -12.51 -3.85 4.76
CA GLY A 88 -13.71 -4.67 4.95
C GLY A 88 -13.82 -5.88 3.99
N GLY A 89 -12.71 -6.36 3.44
CA GLY A 89 -12.70 -7.47 2.47
C GLY A 89 -11.94 -8.70 2.97
N CYS A 90 -12.30 -9.89 2.48
CA CYS A 90 -11.57 -11.13 2.67
C CYS A 90 -11.29 -11.76 1.29
N GLY A 91 -10.11 -12.35 1.12
CA GLY A 91 -9.77 -13.02 -0.13
C GLY A 91 -8.36 -13.58 -0.12
N ASN A 92 -8.17 -14.73 -0.77
CA ASN A 92 -6.85 -15.31 -0.95
C ASN A 92 -6.09 -14.51 -2.03
N ASN A 93 -4.87 -14.07 -1.73
CA ASN A 93 -4.01 -13.34 -2.66
C ASN A 93 -2.66 -14.04 -2.88
N ASP A 94 -2.55 -15.32 -2.50
CA ASP A 94 -1.30 -16.09 -2.55
C ASP A 94 -0.85 -16.40 -4.00
N ASP A 95 -1.77 -16.31 -4.95
CA ASP A 95 -1.57 -16.42 -6.40
C ASP A 95 -1.18 -15.09 -7.06
N ALA A 96 -1.27 -13.97 -6.35
CA ALA A 96 -0.92 -12.65 -6.86
C ALA A 96 0.53 -12.26 -6.55
N HIS A 97 1.07 -11.29 -7.29
CA HIS A 97 2.26 -10.57 -6.88
C HIS A 97 1.91 -9.54 -5.78
N ALA A 98 2.68 -9.53 -4.70
CA ALA A 98 2.55 -8.55 -3.63
C ALA A 98 3.65 -7.48 -3.72
N PHE A 99 3.28 -6.20 -3.68
CA PHE A 99 4.20 -5.08 -3.62
C PHE A 99 4.04 -4.35 -2.28
N LEU A 100 5.11 -4.27 -1.50
CA LEU A 100 5.12 -3.66 -0.17
C LEU A 100 6.01 -2.41 -0.18
N LEU A 101 5.46 -1.28 0.28
CA LEU A 101 6.24 -0.07 0.53
C LEU A 101 6.55 0.03 2.02
N VAL A 102 7.85 0.08 2.36
CA VAL A 102 8.33 0.02 3.74
C VAL A 102 9.06 1.31 4.11
N GLU A 103 8.53 2.08 5.05
CA GLU A 103 9.18 3.26 5.61
C GLU A 103 9.56 3.01 7.07
N ASP A 104 10.80 3.37 7.44
CA ASP A 104 11.33 3.19 8.80
C ASP A 104 11.15 1.77 9.37
N GLY A 105 11.17 0.75 8.52
CA GLY A 105 10.98 -0.66 8.89
C GLY A 105 9.51 -1.10 9.06
N VAL A 106 8.57 -0.24 8.68
CA VAL A 106 7.12 -0.46 8.78
C VAL A 106 6.51 -0.49 7.38
N CYS A 107 5.69 -1.50 7.08
CA CYS A 107 4.92 -1.52 5.84
C CYS A 107 3.80 -0.47 5.91
N VAL A 108 3.83 0.50 5.02
CA VAL A 108 2.89 1.63 4.97
C VAL A 108 1.95 1.58 3.77
N ALA A 109 2.25 0.75 2.76
CA ALA A 109 1.38 0.53 1.62
C ALA A 109 1.58 -0.88 1.03
N LEU A 110 0.52 -1.42 0.45
CA LEU A 110 0.45 -2.76 -0.11
C LEU A 110 -0.34 -2.74 -1.42
N ILE A 111 0.15 -3.44 -2.45
CA ILE A 111 -0.61 -3.78 -3.65
C ILE A 111 -0.57 -5.29 -3.88
N PHE A 112 -1.71 -5.87 -4.27
CA PHE A 112 -1.79 -7.18 -4.90
C PHE A 112 -2.12 -7.01 -6.39
N ALA A 113 -1.37 -7.69 -7.25
CA ALA A 113 -1.55 -7.60 -8.69
C ALA A 113 -1.27 -8.93 -9.40
N GLU A 114 -1.97 -9.19 -10.49
CA GLU A 114 -1.89 -10.41 -11.28
C GLU A 114 -1.71 -10.09 -12.77
N ALA A 115 -1.11 -11.04 -13.51
CA ALA A 115 -1.06 -10.95 -14.96
C ALA A 115 -2.45 -11.29 -15.52
N LEU A 116 -2.92 -10.51 -16.48
CA LEU A 116 -4.15 -10.82 -17.21
C LEU A 116 -3.74 -11.40 -18.56
N ASP A 117 -3.90 -12.72 -18.69
CA ASP A 117 -3.58 -13.46 -19.90
C ASP A 117 -4.84 -13.77 -20.74
N ASP A 118 -6.02 -13.36 -20.25
CA ASP A 118 -7.31 -13.65 -20.89
C ASP A 118 -7.59 -12.76 -22.09
N ALA A 119 -7.95 -13.39 -23.22
CA ALA A 119 -8.41 -12.77 -24.45
C ALA A 119 -9.66 -11.86 -24.29
N ALA A 120 -10.36 -11.95 -23.15
CA ALA A 120 -11.48 -11.09 -22.81
C ALA A 120 -11.05 -9.66 -22.47
N THR A 121 -9.81 -9.48 -22.00
CA THR A 121 -9.24 -8.15 -21.77
C THR A 121 -8.40 -7.82 -23.00
N SER A 122 -8.76 -6.75 -23.71
CA SER A 122 -8.07 -6.28 -24.93
C SER A 122 -6.54 -6.43 -24.84
N ASP A 123 -5.86 -6.72 -25.96
CA ASP A 123 -4.39 -6.85 -26.10
C ASP A 123 -3.56 -5.74 -25.42
N ILE A 124 -4.21 -4.65 -25.02
CA ILE A 124 -3.66 -3.48 -24.35
C ILE A 124 -3.54 -3.67 -22.83
N ILE A 125 -4.48 -4.36 -22.17
CA ILE A 125 -4.46 -4.58 -20.72
C ILE A 125 -3.60 -5.79 -20.40
N LYS A 126 -2.69 -5.65 -19.43
CA LYS A 126 -1.73 -6.72 -19.08
C LYS A 126 -1.71 -7.06 -17.60
N VAL A 127 -2.16 -6.15 -16.72
CA VAL A 127 -2.07 -6.35 -15.27
C VAL A 127 -3.38 -5.94 -14.60
N GLY A 128 -3.88 -6.84 -13.77
CA GLY A 128 -5.00 -6.62 -12.87
C GLY A 128 -4.52 -6.25 -11.47
N VAL A 129 -4.97 -5.12 -10.95
CA VAL A 129 -4.74 -4.68 -9.57
C VAL A 129 -5.93 -5.12 -8.72
N ARG A 130 -5.71 -6.16 -7.92
CA ARG A 130 -6.71 -6.77 -7.03
C ARG A 130 -6.97 -5.94 -5.78
N LYS A 131 -5.94 -5.28 -5.28
CA LYS A 131 -6.03 -4.49 -4.05
C LYS A 131 -4.93 -3.45 -4.02
N ILE A 132 -5.29 -2.24 -3.61
CA ILE A 132 -4.35 -1.18 -3.27
C ILE A 132 -4.72 -0.59 -1.92
N TRP A 133 -3.73 -0.45 -1.05
CA TRP A 133 -3.92 0.12 0.27
C TRP A 133 -2.72 0.99 0.65
N VAL A 134 -3.03 2.12 1.27
CA VAL A 134 -2.06 2.97 1.96
C VAL A 134 -2.60 3.24 3.35
N HIS A 135 -1.73 3.07 4.34
CA HIS A 135 -2.03 3.35 5.73
C HIS A 135 -2.60 4.76 5.89
N ALA A 136 -3.69 4.89 6.67
CA ALA A 136 -4.46 6.13 6.78
C ALA A 136 -3.61 7.36 7.11
N ALA A 137 -2.64 7.23 8.03
CA ALA A 137 -1.77 8.34 8.42
C ALA A 137 -0.76 8.78 7.34
N SER A 138 -0.56 7.95 6.31
CA SER A 138 0.38 8.19 5.21
C SER A 138 -0.31 8.46 3.87
N ARG A 139 -1.65 8.55 3.84
CA ARG A 139 -2.40 8.91 2.63
C ARG A 139 -2.08 10.33 2.16
N ARG A 140 -2.32 10.60 0.87
CA ARG A 140 -2.09 11.91 0.21
C ARG A 140 -0.64 12.43 0.29
N THR A 141 0.33 11.52 0.40
CA THR A 141 1.77 11.84 0.39
C THR A 141 2.49 11.35 -0.89
N GLY A 142 1.74 10.78 -1.85
CA GLY A 142 2.28 10.22 -3.10
C GLY A 142 2.68 8.74 -3.05
N LEU A 143 2.50 8.06 -1.91
CA LEU A 143 2.89 6.65 -1.77
C LEU A 143 2.12 5.69 -2.69
N ALA A 144 0.82 5.92 -2.92
CA ALA A 144 0.01 5.11 -3.84
C ALA A 144 0.55 5.20 -5.27
N THR A 145 0.84 6.42 -5.73
CA THR A 145 1.48 6.70 -7.03
C THR A 145 2.84 5.99 -7.12
N ALA A 146 3.69 6.15 -6.11
CA ALA A 146 5.02 5.52 -6.09
C ALA A 146 4.94 3.99 -6.14
N LEU A 147 3.94 3.39 -5.47
CA LEU A 147 3.75 1.94 -5.44
C LEU A 147 3.23 1.41 -6.79
N LEU A 148 2.27 2.10 -7.43
CA LEU A 148 1.81 1.74 -8.77
C LEU A 148 2.88 1.95 -9.83
N ASP A 149 3.69 3.01 -9.73
CA ASP A 149 4.79 3.24 -10.67
C ASP A 149 5.87 2.17 -10.53
N ALA A 150 6.16 1.71 -9.30
CA ALA A 150 7.08 0.61 -9.06
C ALA A 150 6.52 -0.72 -9.61
N LEU A 151 5.23 -0.99 -9.43
CA LEU A 151 4.55 -2.13 -10.05
C LEU A 151 4.72 -2.05 -11.57
N ARG A 152 4.33 -0.94 -12.21
CA ARG A 152 4.42 -0.77 -13.67
C ARG A 152 5.83 -0.93 -14.21
N ALA A 153 6.83 -0.48 -13.48
CA ALA A 153 8.23 -0.55 -13.90
C ALA A 153 8.88 -1.93 -13.71
N SER A 154 8.27 -2.82 -12.92
CA SER A 154 8.93 -4.07 -12.51
C SER A 154 8.07 -5.32 -12.61
N PHE A 155 6.80 -5.21 -13.01
CA PHE A 155 5.89 -6.36 -13.11
C PHE A 155 6.34 -7.33 -14.19
N PHE A 156 6.49 -6.84 -15.43
CA PHE A 156 7.12 -7.56 -16.54
C PHE A 156 8.59 -7.16 -16.68
N PHE A 157 9.39 -8.09 -17.20
CA PHE A 157 10.79 -7.85 -17.46
C PHE A 157 10.97 -6.83 -18.59
N ALA A 158 11.99 -5.96 -18.44
CA ALA A 158 12.46 -5.01 -19.46
C ALA A 158 11.47 -3.93 -19.97
N THR A 159 10.21 -3.92 -19.54
CA THR A 159 9.20 -2.96 -20.05
C THR A 159 8.43 -2.30 -18.92
N LYS A 160 8.38 -0.96 -18.94
CA LYS A 160 7.48 -0.19 -18.07
C LYS A 160 6.09 -0.18 -18.68
N LEU A 161 5.11 -0.69 -17.95
CA LEU A 161 3.72 -0.70 -18.39
C LEU A 161 3.16 0.72 -18.53
N PRO A 162 2.40 1.04 -19.58
CA PRO A 162 1.61 2.26 -19.64
C PRO A 162 0.47 2.21 -18.61
N LYS A 163 -0.07 3.37 -18.21
CA LYS A 163 -1.19 3.43 -17.27
C LYS A 163 -2.44 2.73 -17.82
N THR A 164 -2.62 2.80 -19.14
CA THR A 164 -3.72 2.17 -19.86
C THR A 164 -3.65 0.64 -19.83
N ALA A 165 -2.52 0.03 -19.48
CA ALA A 165 -2.38 -1.42 -19.38
C ALA A 165 -2.80 -1.99 -18.00
N LEU A 166 -3.32 -1.13 -17.11
CA LEU A 166 -3.79 -1.51 -15.78
C LEU A 166 -5.32 -1.62 -15.76
N ALA A 167 -5.81 -2.71 -15.19
CA ALA A 167 -7.20 -2.85 -14.78
C ALA A 167 -7.28 -3.01 -13.25
N PHE A 168 -8.43 -2.73 -12.66
CA PHE A 168 -8.64 -2.75 -11.22
C PHE A 168 -9.88 -3.56 -10.86
N THR A 169 -9.82 -4.34 -9.78
CA THR A 169 -11.02 -4.97 -9.21
C THR A 169 -11.65 -4.02 -8.20
N HIS A 170 -12.98 -3.97 -8.13
CA HIS A 170 -13.77 -3.31 -7.08
C HIS A 170 -13.15 -2.02 -6.49
N LEU A 171 -13.61 -0.86 -6.95
CA LEU A 171 -13.10 0.43 -6.47
C LEU A 171 -13.88 0.92 -5.24
N THR A 172 -13.15 1.32 -4.21
CA THR A 172 -13.70 2.14 -3.11
C THR A 172 -13.80 3.60 -3.55
N ASP A 173 -14.52 4.44 -2.79
CA ASP A 173 -14.57 5.89 -3.06
C ASP A 173 -13.17 6.52 -3.06
N ASP A 174 -12.33 6.12 -2.10
CA ASP A 174 -10.93 6.55 -2.00
C ASP A 174 -10.10 6.07 -3.20
N GLY A 175 -10.35 4.84 -3.68
CA GLY A 175 -9.73 4.28 -4.87
C GLY A 175 -10.14 5.02 -6.13
N THR A 176 -11.43 5.30 -6.29
CA THR A 176 -11.99 6.05 -7.42
C THR A 176 -11.41 7.47 -7.49
N ALA A 177 -11.40 8.19 -6.36
CA ALA A 177 -10.82 9.52 -6.28
C ALA A 177 -9.31 9.52 -6.58
N PHE A 178 -8.59 8.49 -6.13
CA PHE A 178 -7.17 8.34 -6.45
C PHE A 178 -6.94 8.08 -7.94
N LEU A 179 -7.67 7.14 -8.54
CA LEU A 179 -7.49 6.77 -9.95
C LEU A 179 -7.88 7.89 -10.90
N ALA A 180 -8.88 8.70 -10.56
CA ALA A 180 -9.23 9.91 -11.31
C ALA A 180 -8.07 10.91 -11.42
N SER A 181 -7.16 10.94 -10.42
CA SER A 181 -5.96 11.78 -10.44
C SER A 181 -4.73 11.09 -11.02
N TYR A 182 -4.68 9.76 -10.96
CA TYR A 182 -3.52 8.98 -11.40
C TYR A 182 -3.58 8.64 -12.88
N LEU A 183 -4.75 8.25 -13.39
CA LEU A 183 -4.97 7.84 -14.77
C LEU A 183 -5.35 9.04 -15.65
N ASP A 184 -4.97 8.94 -16.92
CA ASP A 184 -5.33 9.94 -17.93
C ASP A 184 -6.67 9.58 -18.63
N THR A 185 -7.22 8.41 -18.31
CA THR A 185 -8.47 7.85 -18.84
C THR A 185 -9.28 7.23 -17.70
N PRO A 186 -10.59 7.00 -17.86
CA PRO A 186 -11.39 6.27 -16.89
C PRO A 186 -10.76 4.89 -16.56
N PRO A 187 -10.82 4.45 -15.28
CA PRO A 187 -10.24 3.17 -14.88
C PRO A 187 -10.99 2.01 -15.53
N VAL A 188 -10.24 1.05 -16.06
CA VAL A 188 -10.80 -0.23 -16.52
C VAL A 188 -11.04 -1.10 -15.30
N VAL A 189 -12.27 -1.61 -15.16
CA VAL A 189 -12.64 -2.52 -14.08
C VAL A 189 -12.74 -3.93 -14.63
N TYR A 190 -12.18 -4.92 -13.92
CA TYR A 190 -12.30 -6.33 -14.26
C TYR A 190 -12.79 -7.15 -13.07
N SER A 191 -13.31 -8.34 -13.36
CA SER A 191 -13.62 -9.36 -12.35
C SER A 191 -12.58 -10.48 -12.48
N PRO A 192 -11.79 -10.75 -11.42
CA PRO A 192 -10.88 -11.88 -11.38
C PRO A 192 -11.63 -13.21 -11.23
#